data_AF-A0A495TE99-F1
#
_entry.id   AF-A0A495TE99-F1
#
_cell.length_a   1.000
_cell.length_b   1.000
_cell.length_c   1.000
_cell.angle_alpha   90.00
_cell.angle_beta   90.00
_cell.angle_gamma   90.00
#
_symmetry.space_group_name_H-M   'P 1'
#
loop_
_entity.id
_entity.type
_entity.pdbx_description
1 polymer ?
#
loop_
_entity_poly.entity_id
_entity_poly.type
_entity_poly.pdbx_seq_one_letter_code
_entity_poly.pdbx_strand_id
1 'polypeptide(L)'
;MASDPAAAAPRTRHVDPPPVRRMVPRDRHEPHRVATPLELFFDLCFVVAVGQAGRELAHSLAAGHYGEGLRGYVLAFFAIWWAWMNFTWFASAYDCDDVPYRVTTLVQIAGVLILAAGVPRLFATQDMALSITGYVVMRLAMVTQWLRAAAGEQGEARRVALRYALGIALCQVGWVVVLFLPHGARPYVLPIGVLCELAVPVIAELRTQTSWHPHHIAERYGLFTLIVLGETVAAATVAVQSAVDEHEELGRLVPVAIGGLLICFAAWWIYFARPVHEHLRSNRQAFAWGYGHYLVFGSAAAIGAGLEVAVESTVHKAEISERAATATVTVPTALYLVTVWFLHSRHTKRGAVAQALAPAGAVLVLACTALGGPGVLAAGLVCALMVAAGVLVHSRESRTSV
;
A
#
# COMPACT_ATOMS: atom_id res chain seq x y z
N MET A 1 8.86 43.95 -51.34
CA MET A 1 9.52 42.95 -50.47
C MET A 1 9.89 43.67 -49.18
N ALA A 2 9.00 43.66 -48.19
CA ALA A 2 9.26 44.16 -46.85
C ALA A 2 8.49 43.26 -45.90
N SER A 3 9.22 42.34 -45.26
CA SER A 3 8.73 41.32 -44.35
C SER A 3 8.29 41.95 -43.02
N ASP A 4 7.06 41.65 -42.64
CA ASP A 4 6.48 41.90 -41.33
C ASP A 4 7.27 41.11 -40.25
N PRO A 5 7.90 41.76 -39.26
CA PRO A 5 8.60 41.04 -38.21
C PRO A 5 7.55 40.45 -37.25
N ALA A 6 7.33 39.15 -37.42
CA ALA A 6 6.51 38.29 -36.58
C ALA A 6 6.50 38.71 -35.10
N ALA A 7 5.29 38.90 -34.58
CA ALA A 7 5.00 38.98 -33.16
C ALA A 7 5.57 37.72 -32.46
N ALA A 8 6.77 37.86 -31.89
CA ALA A 8 7.38 36.83 -31.08
C ALA A 8 6.50 36.59 -29.84
N ALA A 9 5.92 35.39 -29.74
CA ALA A 9 5.23 34.94 -28.55
C ALA A 9 6.11 35.19 -27.31
N PRO A 10 5.56 35.68 -26.19
CA PRO A 10 6.35 35.94 -25.00
C PRO A 10 7.03 34.65 -24.56
N ARG A 11 8.37 34.63 -24.63
CA ARG A 11 9.18 33.58 -24.04
C ARG A 11 8.89 33.58 -22.54
N THR A 12 8.12 32.61 -22.07
CA THR A 12 7.96 32.35 -20.64
C THR A 12 9.35 32.04 -20.11
N ARG A 13 9.98 33.03 -19.48
CA ARG A 13 11.21 32.78 -18.70
C ARG A 13 10.79 31.82 -17.61
N HIS A 14 11.23 30.57 -17.70
CA HIS A 14 11.23 29.64 -16.58
C HIS A 14 12.14 30.29 -15.52
N VAL A 15 11.55 31.04 -14.60
CA VAL A 15 12.27 31.51 -13.41
C VAL A 15 12.28 30.31 -12.48
N ASP A 16 13.46 29.74 -12.28
CA ASP A 16 13.61 28.66 -11.32
C ASP A 16 13.13 29.17 -9.94
N PRO A 17 12.24 28.43 -9.28
CA PRO A 17 11.75 28.84 -7.97
C PRO A 17 12.91 28.94 -6.96
N PRO A 18 12.80 29.81 -5.95
CA PRO A 18 13.85 29.95 -4.95
C PRO A 18 14.06 28.62 -4.21
N PRO A 19 15.30 28.30 -3.77
CA PRO A 19 15.63 27.02 -3.14
C PRO A 19 14.84 26.70 -1.87
N VAL A 20 14.36 27.75 -1.17
CA VAL A 20 13.56 27.63 0.05
C VAL A 20 12.32 28.49 -0.11
N ARG A 21 11.15 27.91 0.17
CA ARG A 21 9.86 28.59 0.10
C ARG A 21 9.15 28.50 1.45
N ARG A 22 8.29 29.49 1.70
CA ARG A 22 7.32 29.37 2.79
C ARG A 22 6.35 28.25 2.41
N MET A 23 6.21 27.27 3.29
CA MET A 23 5.28 26.16 3.12
C MET A 23 3.87 26.67 3.39
N VAL A 24 3.00 26.54 2.39
CA VAL A 24 1.61 27.01 2.43
C VAL A 24 0.69 25.85 2.08
N PRO A 25 -0.52 25.79 2.63
CA PRO A 25 -1.46 24.73 2.33
C PRO A 25 -1.88 24.81 0.87
N ARG A 26 -2.01 23.65 0.21
CA ARG A 26 -2.49 23.55 -1.17
C ARG A 26 -4.01 23.64 -1.22
N ASP A 27 -4.52 24.16 -2.33
CA ASP A 27 -5.96 24.22 -2.59
C ASP A 27 -6.49 22.80 -2.88
N ARG A 28 -7.61 22.45 -2.24
CA ARG A 28 -8.34 21.20 -2.47
C ARG A 28 -8.89 21.09 -3.89
N HIS A 29 -9.08 22.22 -4.57
CA HIS A 29 -9.64 22.31 -5.91
C HIS A 29 -8.60 22.67 -6.98
N GLU A 30 -7.31 22.56 -6.66
CA GLU A 30 -6.23 22.84 -7.60
C GLU A 30 -6.38 22.01 -8.91
N PRO A 31 -6.55 22.64 -10.08
CA PRO A 31 -6.70 21.90 -11.32
C PRO A 31 -5.41 21.16 -11.67
N HIS A 32 -5.54 19.94 -12.17
CA HIS A 32 -4.41 19.10 -12.62
C HIS A 32 -3.36 18.77 -11.55
N ARG A 33 -3.75 18.69 -10.27
CA ARG A 33 -2.86 18.14 -9.23
C ARG A 33 -2.67 16.63 -9.45
N VAL A 34 -1.47 16.27 -9.89
CA VAL A 34 -1.02 14.90 -10.13
C VAL A 34 0.20 14.53 -9.28
N ALA A 35 0.52 13.24 -9.24
CA ALA A 35 1.68 12.72 -8.52
C ALA A 35 3.00 13.24 -9.11
N THR A 36 3.93 13.67 -8.25
CA THR A 36 5.25 14.16 -8.67
C THR A 36 6.26 13.02 -8.86
N PRO A 37 7.34 13.19 -9.65
CA PRO A 37 8.39 12.18 -9.75
C PRO A 37 9.04 11.82 -8.41
N LEU A 38 9.16 12.79 -7.48
CA LEU A 38 9.69 12.54 -6.14
C LEU A 38 8.74 11.64 -5.32
N GLU A 39 7.44 11.92 -5.41
CA GLU A 39 6.39 11.10 -4.81
C GLU A 39 6.46 9.65 -5.34
N LEU A 40 6.62 9.46 -6.66
CA LEU A 40 6.76 8.11 -7.24
C LEU A 40 8.06 7.41 -6.84
N PHE A 41 9.16 8.15 -6.75
CA PHE A 41 10.43 7.61 -6.26
C PHE A 41 10.31 7.16 -4.79
N PHE A 42 9.60 7.94 -3.97
CA PHE A 42 9.28 7.55 -2.59
C PHE A 42 8.49 6.24 -2.54
N ASP A 43 7.44 6.10 -3.36
CA ASP A 43 6.64 4.87 -3.42
C ASP A 43 7.46 3.64 -3.83
N LEU A 44 8.32 3.82 -4.84
CA LEU A 44 9.21 2.78 -5.31
C LEU A 44 10.18 2.30 -4.22
N CYS A 45 10.73 3.21 -3.42
CA CYS A 45 11.60 2.81 -2.31
C CYS A 45 10.82 2.14 -1.17
N PHE A 46 9.57 2.55 -0.92
CA PHE A 46 8.71 1.92 0.09
C PHE A 46 8.34 0.47 -0.27
N VAL A 47 8.22 0.14 -1.57
CA VAL A 47 7.92 -1.23 -1.97
C VAL A 47 9.02 -2.21 -1.62
N VAL A 48 10.28 -1.77 -1.55
CA VAL A 48 11.38 -2.62 -1.09
C VAL A 48 11.09 -3.14 0.32
N ALA A 49 10.57 -2.30 1.21
CA ALA A 49 10.18 -2.72 2.56
C ALA A 49 8.97 -3.67 2.55
N VAL A 50 8.00 -3.44 1.66
CA VAL A 50 6.84 -4.32 1.47
C VAL A 50 7.27 -5.70 0.99
N GLY A 51 8.13 -5.78 -0.02
CA GLY A 51 8.69 -7.03 -0.53
C GLY A 51 9.52 -7.75 0.53
N GLN A 52 10.32 -7.03 1.34
CA GLN A 52 11.03 -7.62 2.49
C GLN A 52 10.05 -8.27 3.48
N ALA A 53 8.99 -7.57 3.88
CA ALA A 53 7.97 -8.13 4.77
C ALA A 53 7.24 -9.33 4.14
N GLY A 54 6.97 -9.29 2.83
CA GLY A 54 6.37 -10.38 2.07
C GLY A 54 7.22 -11.65 2.06
N ARG A 55 8.53 -11.54 1.80
CA ARG A 55 9.45 -12.69 1.80
C ARG A 55 9.58 -13.32 3.18
N GLU A 56 9.69 -12.51 4.25
CA GLU A 56 9.73 -13.05 5.62
C GLU A 56 8.41 -13.73 6.01
N LEU A 57 7.27 -13.21 5.53
CA LEU A 57 5.98 -13.88 5.65
C LEU A 57 6.00 -15.21 4.89
N ALA A 58 6.45 -15.24 3.63
CA ALA A 58 6.54 -16.45 2.82
C ALA A 58 7.35 -17.55 3.53
N HIS A 59 8.59 -17.23 3.94
CA HIS A 59 9.45 -18.17 4.67
C HIS A 59 8.77 -18.70 5.94
N SER A 60 8.15 -17.83 6.74
CA SER A 60 7.46 -18.23 7.98
C SER A 60 6.27 -19.14 7.71
N LEU A 61 5.50 -18.86 6.65
CA LEU A 61 4.35 -19.69 6.26
C LEU A 61 4.80 -21.04 5.70
N ALA A 62 5.85 -21.08 4.88
CA ALA A 62 6.42 -22.31 4.31
C ALA A 62 7.00 -23.24 5.38
N ALA A 63 7.53 -22.69 6.47
CA ALA A 63 7.98 -23.42 7.65
C ALA A 63 6.84 -23.79 8.64
N GLY A 64 5.58 -23.47 8.33
CA GLY A 64 4.43 -23.75 9.20
C GLY A 64 4.31 -22.85 10.44
N HIS A 65 5.13 -21.80 10.56
CA HIS A 65 5.11 -20.83 11.66
C HIS A 65 4.07 -19.72 11.45
N TYR A 66 2.81 -20.09 11.17
CA TYR A 66 1.75 -19.16 10.76
C TYR A 66 1.53 -17.98 11.72
N GLY A 67 1.45 -18.27 13.02
CA GLY A 67 1.13 -17.26 14.04
C GLY A 67 2.26 -16.25 14.24
N GLU A 68 3.52 -16.66 14.11
CA GLU A 68 4.68 -15.76 14.19
C GLU A 68 4.83 -14.96 12.91
N GLY A 69 4.75 -15.62 11.75
CA GLY A 69 4.82 -14.97 10.44
C GLY A 69 3.76 -13.87 10.28
N LEU A 70 2.49 -14.17 10.64
CA LEU A 70 1.41 -13.20 10.51
C LEU A 70 1.56 -12.02 11.48
N ARG A 71 2.00 -12.26 12.73
CA ARG A 71 2.25 -11.18 13.71
C ARG A 71 3.39 -10.27 13.27
N GLY A 72 4.50 -10.85 12.83
CA GLY A 72 5.64 -10.11 12.30
C GLY A 72 5.25 -9.28 11.07
N TYR A 73 4.51 -9.89 10.14
CA TYR A 73 4.04 -9.23 8.93
C TYR A 73 3.10 -8.07 9.21
N VAL A 74 2.06 -8.27 10.04
CA VAL A 74 1.11 -7.21 10.40
C VAL A 74 1.83 -6.03 11.06
N LEU A 75 2.79 -6.29 11.96
CA LEU A 75 3.55 -5.23 12.62
C LEU A 75 4.46 -4.47 11.64
N ALA A 76 5.25 -5.20 10.84
CA ALA A 76 6.16 -4.59 9.86
C ALA A 76 5.39 -3.80 8.81
N PHE A 77 4.32 -4.40 8.27
CA PHE A 77 3.46 -3.78 7.27
C PHE A 77 2.75 -2.54 7.83
N PHE A 78 2.29 -2.56 9.09
CA PHE A 78 1.78 -1.36 9.76
C PHE A 78 2.80 -0.24 9.80
N ALA A 79 4.05 -0.51 10.21
CA ALA A 79 5.08 0.52 10.27
C ALA A 79 5.34 1.14 8.89
N ILE A 80 5.46 0.30 7.84
CA ILE A 80 5.69 0.75 6.46
C ILE A 80 4.49 1.57 5.95
N TRP A 81 3.28 1.01 6.05
CA TRP A 81 2.07 1.63 5.54
C TRP A 81 1.74 2.93 6.27
N TRP A 82 1.86 2.96 7.60
CA TRP A 82 1.52 4.15 8.37
C TRP A 82 2.41 5.33 8.02
N ALA A 83 3.72 5.09 7.85
CA ALA A 83 4.65 6.13 7.43
C ALA A 83 4.35 6.62 6.02
N TRP A 84 4.12 5.71 5.07
CA TRP A 84 3.75 6.04 3.69
C TRP A 84 2.45 6.85 3.63
N MET A 85 1.44 6.44 4.40
CA MET A 85 0.16 7.13 4.47
C MET A 85 0.36 8.55 4.99
N ASN A 86 1.06 8.72 6.12
CA ASN A 86 1.31 10.04 6.71
C ASN A 86 1.97 10.99 5.69
N PHE A 87 3.03 10.52 5.01
CA PHE A 87 3.70 11.31 3.98
C PHE A 87 2.76 11.66 2.82
N THR A 88 2.02 10.69 2.29
CA THR A 88 1.12 10.90 1.14
C THR A 88 0.06 11.96 1.43
N TRP A 89 -0.54 11.93 2.62
CA TRP A 89 -1.54 12.92 3.03
C TRP A 89 -0.92 14.29 3.29
N PHE A 90 0.28 14.34 3.87
CA PHE A 90 1.01 15.59 4.04
C PHE A 90 1.43 16.21 2.70
N ALA A 91 1.93 15.42 1.76
CA ALA A 91 2.31 15.89 0.43
C ALA A 91 1.09 16.47 -0.30
N SER A 92 -0.07 15.83 -0.20
CA SER A 92 -1.32 16.38 -0.74
C SER A 92 -1.68 17.73 -0.13
N ALA A 93 -1.39 17.93 1.16
CA ALA A 93 -1.69 19.16 1.90
C ALA A 93 -0.66 20.28 1.69
N TYR A 94 0.63 19.98 1.60
CA TYR A 94 1.71 20.95 1.80
C TYR A 94 2.91 20.81 0.86
N ASP A 95 2.88 19.91 -0.13
CA ASP A 95 3.98 19.78 -1.10
C ASP A 95 4.32 21.13 -1.74
N CYS A 96 5.55 21.60 -1.51
CA CYS A 96 6.08 22.87 -2.01
C CYS A 96 7.26 22.70 -2.99
N ASP A 97 7.68 21.45 -3.22
CA ASP A 97 8.80 21.03 -4.08
C ASP A 97 10.12 21.83 -3.90
N ASP A 98 10.38 22.35 -2.70
CA ASP A 98 11.61 23.08 -2.40
C ASP A 98 12.74 22.17 -1.89
N VAL A 99 13.98 22.69 -1.82
CA VAL A 99 15.16 21.88 -1.48
C VAL A 99 15.01 21.20 -0.11
N PRO A 100 14.60 21.89 0.98
CA PRO A 100 14.41 21.21 2.25
C PRO A 100 13.29 20.16 2.21
N TYR A 101 12.23 20.35 1.42
CA TYR A 101 11.19 19.32 1.23
C TYR A 101 11.78 18.08 0.55
N ARG A 102 12.53 18.25 -0.53
CA ARG A 102 13.22 17.14 -1.22
C ARG A 102 14.18 16.40 -0.30
N VAL A 103 15.05 17.12 0.41
CA VAL A 103 16.04 16.51 1.33
C VAL A 103 15.34 15.76 2.46
N THR A 104 14.30 16.34 3.07
CA THR A 104 13.55 15.65 4.15
C THR A 104 12.85 14.39 3.63
N THR A 105 12.31 14.41 2.42
CA THR A 105 11.74 13.22 1.76
C THR A 105 12.80 12.15 1.49
N LEU A 106 14.00 12.52 1.05
CA LEU A 106 15.12 11.58 0.90
C LEU A 106 15.56 10.96 2.24
N VAL A 107 15.52 11.71 3.34
CA VAL A 107 15.76 11.18 4.69
C VAL A 107 14.66 10.18 5.09
N GLN A 108 13.40 10.44 4.74
CA GLN A 108 12.32 9.46 4.95
C GLN A 108 12.55 8.16 4.18
N ILE A 109 13.00 8.27 2.93
CA ILE A 109 13.38 7.12 2.11
C ILE A 109 14.53 6.34 2.76
N ALA A 110 15.57 7.02 3.23
CA ALA A 110 16.66 6.35 3.96
C ALA A 110 16.14 5.62 5.21
N GLY A 111 15.23 6.24 5.96
CA GLY A 111 14.60 5.63 7.14
C GLY A 111 13.83 4.35 6.80
N VAL A 112 13.05 4.32 5.71
CA VAL A 112 12.31 3.10 5.32
C VAL A 112 13.24 1.98 4.84
N LEU A 113 14.35 2.31 4.19
CA LEU A 113 15.35 1.32 3.78
C LEU A 113 16.08 0.72 4.99
N ILE A 114 16.39 1.52 6.02
CA ILE A 114 16.91 1.03 7.29
C ILE A 114 15.87 0.14 7.97
N LEU A 115 14.59 0.55 7.97
CA LEU A 115 13.51 -0.26 8.53
C LEU A 115 13.43 -1.62 7.83
N ALA A 116 13.45 -1.61 6.50
CA ALA A 116 13.42 -2.80 5.64
C ALA A 116 14.58 -3.75 5.96
N ALA A 117 15.79 -3.23 6.12
CA ALA A 117 16.96 -4.01 6.51
C ALA A 117 16.84 -4.66 7.91
N GLY A 118 16.00 -4.09 8.79
CA GLY A 118 15.67 -4.66 10.09
C GLY A 118 14.59 -5.73 10.07
N VAL A 119 13.76 -5.80 9.02
CA VAL A 119 12.62 -6.74 8.96
C VAL A 119 13.05 -8.20 9.13
N PRO A 120 14.11 -8.72 8.47
CA PRO A 120 14.54 -10.11 8.72
C PRO A 120 14.92 -10.39 10.17
N ARG A 121 15.55 -9.43 10.87
CA ARG A 121 15.93 -9.58 12.29
C ARG A 121 14.72 -9.59 13.22
N LEU A 122 13.71 -8.79 12.89
CA LEU A 122 12.42 -8.75 13.60
C LEU A 122 11.77 -10.14 13.57
N PHE A 123 11.79 -10.84 12.44
CA PHE A 123 11.23 -12.18 12.31
C PHE A 123 12.10 -13.25 12.97
N ALA A 124 13.41 -13.25 12.72
CA ALA A 124 14.31 -14.31 13.18
C ALA A 124 14.60 -14.30 14.69
N THR A 125 14.72 -13.10 15.30
CA THR A 125 15.21 -12.96 16.69
C THR A 125 14.38 -12.02 17.54
N GLN A 126 13.28 -11.46 16.99
CA GLN A 126 12.50 -10.40 17.62
C GLN A 126 13.34 -9.15 17.98
N ASP A 127 14.47 -8.96 17.30
CA ASP A 127 15.28 -7.75 17.38
C ASP A 127 14.63 -6.65 16.54
N MET A 128 14.13 -5.63 17.23
CA MET A 128 13.42 -4.50 16.63
C MET A 128 14.30 -3.26 16.51
N ALA A 129 15.57 -3.31 16.97
CA ALA A 129 16.41 -2.12 17.09
C ALA A 129 16.60 -1.42 15.74
N LEU A 130 16.95 -2.17 14.71
CA LEU A 130 17.17 -1.62 13.37
C LEU A 130 15.86 -1.10 12.75
N SER A 131 14.76 -1.87 12.87
CA SER A 131 13.45 -1.45 12.35
C SER A 131 12.92 -0.19 13.03
N ILE A 132 13.01 -0.10 14.36
CA ILE A 132 12.61 1.08 15.12
C ILE A 132 13.53 2.26 14.82
N THR A 133 14.84 2.04 14.65
CA THR A 133 15.77 3.12 14.27
C THR A 133 15.39 3.72 12.93
N GLY A 134 15.15 2.89 11.91
CA GLY A 134 14.70 3.37 10.59
C GLY A 134 13.35 4.10 10.67
N TYR A 135 12.43 3.58 11.48
CA TYR A 135 11.15 4.22 11.75
C TYR A 135 11.32 5.61 12.38
N VAL A 136 12.10 5.72 13.45
CA VAL A 136 12.36 7.01 14.12
C VAL A 136 13.00 8.01 13.15
N VAL A 137 13.98 7.58 12.33
CA VAL A 137 14.62 8.46 11.32
C VAL A 137 13.59 9.06 10.37
N MET A 138 12.73 8.23 9.75
CA MET A 138 11.72 8.76 8.82
C MET A 138 10.66 9.60 9.53
N ARG A 139 10.25 9.23 10.75
CA ARG A 139 9.21 9.95 11.49
C ARG A 139 9.72 11.29 12.01
N LEU A 140 10.99 11.40 12.41
CA LEU A 140 11.59 12.69 12.76
C LEU A 140 11.73 13.62 11.54
N ALA A 141 12.03 13.09 10.35
CA ALA A 141 11.96 13.87 9.13
C ALA A 141 10.53 14.41 8.88
N MET A 142 9.50 13.60 9.12
CA MET A 142 8.11 14.05 9.08
C MET A 142 7.79 15.14 10.13
N VAL A 143 8.33 15.03 11.35
CA VAL A 143 8.22 16.08 12.37
C VAL A 143 8.80 17.41 11.86
N THR A 144 9.96 17.39 11.19
CA THR A 144 10.53 18.62 10.61
C THR A 144 9.61 19.24 9.57
N GLN A 145 8.95 18.43 8.73
CA GLN A 145 7.99 18.91 7.74
C GLN A 145 6.77 19.56 8.40
N TRP A 146 6.21 18.97 9.45
CA TRP A 146 5.13 19.59 10.22
C TRP A 146 5.52 20.87 10.94
N LEU A 147 6.74 20.95 11.47
CA LEU A 147 7.25 22.20 12.06
C LEU A 147 7.43 23.31 11.01
N ARG A 148 7.86 22.96 9.79
CA ARG A 148 7.91 23.90 8.65
C ARG A 148 6.50 24.37 8.25
N ALA A 149 5.53 23.47 8.18
CA ALA A 149 4.13 23.83 7.94
C ALA A 149 3.61 24.77 9.05
N ALA A 150 3.90 24.47 10.32
CA ALA A 150 3.51 25.32 11.45
C ALA A 150 4.14 26.73 11.39
N ALA A 151 5.38 26.85 10.92
CA ALA A 151 6.03 28.15 10.71
C ALA A 151 5.40 28.93 9.53
N GLY A 152 4.85 28.21 8.55
CA GLY A 152 4.11 28.76 7.42
C GLY A 152 2.67 29.17 7.74
N GLU A 153 2.08 28.67 8.82
CA GLU A 153 0.66 28.81 9.15
C GLU A 153 0.37 29.77 10.32
N GLN A 154 -0.90 30.12 10.51
CA GLN A 154 -1.38 30.91 11.65
C GLN A 154 -2.65 30.30 12.26
N GLY A 155 -3.07 30.79 13.44
CA GLY A 155 -4.32 30.39 14.07
C GLY A 155 -4.43 28.88 14.38
N GLU A 156 -5.60 28.30 14.11
CA GLU A 156 -5.85 26.86 14.34
C GLU A 156 -5.04 25.95 13.41
N ALA A 157 -4.80 26.33 12.15
CA ALA A 157 -4.00 25.53 11.22
C ALA A 157 -2.56 25.31 11.74
N ARG A 158 -1.95 26.36 12.31
CA ARG A 158 -0.65 26.25 13.00
C ARG A 158 -0.71 25.29 14.20
N ARG A 159 -1.80 25.31 14.96
CA ARG A 159 -1.99 24.39 16.11
C ARG A 159 -2.12 22.94 15.65
N VAL A 160 -2.81 22.67 14.54
CA VAL A 160 -2.90 21.33 13.93
C VAL A 160 -1.50 20.82 13.59
N ALA A 161 -0.70 21.61 12.87
CA ALA A 161 0.65 21.25 12.49
C ALA A 161 1.57 20.99 13.71
N LEU A 162 1.47 21.81 14.77
CA LEU A 162 2.21 21.60 16.02
C LEU A 162 1.75 20.34 16.77
N ARG A 163 0.44 20.03 16.78
CA ARG A 163 -0.09 18.79 17.39
C ARG A 163 0.42 17.55 16.65
N TYR A 164 0.47 17.58 15.32
CA TYR A 164 1.10 16.53 14.53
C TYR A 164 2.57 16.36 14.89
N ALA A 165 3.36 17.44 14.87
CA ALA A 165 4.77 17.41 15.23
C ALA A 165 5.00 16.82 16.64
N LEU A 166 4.24 17.28 17.64
CA LEU A 166 4.34 16.80 19.01
C LEU A 166 3.90 15.34 19.14
N GLY A 167 2.74 14.98 18.58
CA GLY A 167 2.19 13.63 18.67
C GLY A 167 3.09 12.59 18.04
N ILE A 168 3.63 12.87 16.84
CA ILE A 168 4.59 11.99 16.17
C ILE A 168 5.86 11.85 17.01
N ALA A 169 6.41 12.95 17.53
CA ALA A 169 7.61 12.92 18.37
C ALA A 169 7.42 12.11 19.65
N LEU A 170 6.28 12.25 20.33
CA LEU A 170 5.95 11.46 21.52
C LEU A 170 5.83 9.97 21.20
N CYS A 171 5.22 9.61 20.06
CA CYS A 171 5.19 8.21 19.61
C CYS A 171 6.60 7.67 19.38
N GLN A 172 7.51 8.46 18.80
CA GLN A 172 8.90 8.03 18.58
C GLN A 172 9.64 7.78 19.88
N VAL A 173 9.43 8.61 20.91
CA VAL A 173 9.96 8.33 22.26
C VAL A 173 9.40 7.01 22.79
N GLY A 174 8.10 6.76 22.61
CA GLY A 174 7.46 5.49 22.99
C GLY A 174 8.10 4.28 22.29
N TRP A 175 8.34 4.35 20.98
CA TRP A 175 9.00 3.27 20.23
C TRP A 175 10.43 3.03 20.69
N VAL A 176 11.19 4.08 21.00
CA VAL A 176 12.53 3.94 21.58
C VAL A 176 12.47 3.25 22.94
N VAL A 177 11.49 3.59 23.80
CA VAL A 177 11.29 2.93 25.09
C VAL A 177 11.01 1.43 24.93
N VAL A 178 10.29 1.01 23.89
CA VAL A 178 10.01 -0.42 23.61
C VAL A 178 11.28 -1.25 23.48
N LEU A 179 12.39 -0.67 22.99
CA LEU A 179 13.67 -1.38 22.86
C LEU A 179 14.26 -1.81 24.21
N PHE A 180 13.95 -1.08 25.28
CA PHE A 180 14.42 -1.37 26.63
C PHE A 180 13.46 -2.28 27.42
N LEU A 181 12.29 -2.60 26.85
CA LEU A 181 11.33 -3.47 27.51
C LEU A 181 11.70 -4.97 27.34
N PRO A 182 11.47 -5.79 28.38
CA PRO A 182 11.59 -7.24 28.28
C PRO A 182 10.70 -7.80 27.16
N HIS A 183 11.17 -8.87 26.49
CA HIS A 183 10.43 -9.50 25.39
C HIS A 183 8.98 -9.85 25.74
N GLY A 184 8.72 -10.32 26.97
CA GLY A 184 7.37 -10.66 27.43
C GLY A 184 6.40 -9.47 27.57
N ALA A 185 6.91 -8.24 27.70
CA ALA A 185 6.07 -7.04 27.79
C ALA A 185 5.67 -6.49 26.40
N ARG A 186 6.47 -6.74 25.37
CA ARG A 186 6.30 -6.18 24.02
C ARG A 186 4.93 -6.50 23.39
N PRO A 187 4.37 -7.73 23.48
CA PRO A 187 3.05 -8.03 22.92
C PRO A 187 1.91 -7.15 23.45
N TYR A 188 2.04 -6.61 24.67
CA TYR A 188 1.04 -5.73 25.28
C TYR A 188 1.28 -4.25 24.96
N VAL A 189 2.54 -3.84 24.82
CA VAL A 189 2.91 -2.43 24.57
C VAL A 189 2.85 -2.07 23.09
N LEU A 190 3.20 -2.98 22.19
CA LEU A 190 3.18 -2.72 20.74
C LEU A 190 1.78 -2.29 20.24
N PRO A 191 0.67 -2.96 20.60
CA PRO A 191 -0.67 -2.50 20.21
C PRO A 191 -1.02 -1.12 20.77
N ILE A 192 -0.56 -0.79 21.98
CA ILE A 192 -0.77 0.55 22.56
C ILE A 192 0.00 1.59 21.74
N GLY A 193 1.24 1.32 21.35
CA GLY A 193 2.01 2.20 20.46
C GLY A 193 1.32 2.43 19.11
N VAL A 194 0.77 1.38 18.51
CA VAL A 194 -0.05 1.47 17.29
C VAL A 194 -1.27 2.38 17.52
N LEU A 195 -2.01 2.18 18.61
CA LEU A 195 -3.17 3.02 18.94
C LEU A 195 -2.79 4.48 19.17
N CYS A 196 -1.64 4.74 19.81
CA CYS A 196 -1.09 6.08 19.98
C CYS A 196 -0.79 6.74 18.63
N GLU A 197 -0.12 6.04 17.70
CA GLU A 197 0.12 6.51 16.34
C GLU A 197 -1.20 6.86 15.64
N LEU A 198 -2.18 5.94 15.65
CA LEU A 198 -3.51 6.15 15.05
C LEU A 198 -4.27 7.33 15.68
N ALA A 199 -4.04 7.62 16.96
CA ALA A 199 -4.67 8.73 17.66
C ALA A 199 -4.09 10.10 17.26
N VAL A 200 -2.86 10.17 16.75
CA VAL A 200 -2.21 11.46 16.42
C VAL A 200 -3.02 12.27 15.40
N PRO A 201 -3.37 11.75 14.20
CA PRO A 201 -4.20 12.48 13.24
C PRO A 201 -5.57 12.86 13.80
N VAL A 202 -6.21 11.92 14.53
CA VAL A 202 -7.54 12.12 15.12
C VAL A 202 -7.52 13.30 16.08
N ILE A 203 -6.53 13.35 16.98
CA ILE A 203 -6.38 14.41 17.98
C ILE A 203 -5.94 15.73 17.34
N ALA A 204 -5.02 15.68 16.38
CA ALA A 204 -4.50 16.87 15.71
C ALA A 204 -5.61 17.62 14.96
N GLU A 205 -6.51 16.88 14.29
CA GLU A 205 -7.55 17.44 13.42
C GLU A 205 -8.95 17.58 14.05
N LEU A 206 -9.10 17.38 15.37
CA LEU A 206 -10.40 17.44 16.04
C LEU A 206 -11.19 18.74 15.78
N ARG A 207 -10.50 19.87 15.65
CA ARG A 207 -11.10 21.21 15.51
C ARG A 207 -10.97 21.81 14.12
N THR A 208 -9.93 21.44 13.39
CA THR A 208 -9.59 22.00 12.08
C THR A 208 -8.89 20.92 11.30
N GLN A 209 -9.33 20.72 10.06
CA GLN A 209 -8.82 19.67 9.18
C GLN A 209 -7.81 20.26 8.21
N THR A 210 -6.82 19.47 7.81
CA THR A 210 -5.89 19.90 6.75
C THR A 210 -6.55 19.81 5.38
N SER A 211 -6.12 20.68 4.46
CA SER A 211 -6.51 20.59 3.05
C SER A 211 -5.86 19.35 2.42
N TRP A 212 -6.55 18.68 1.50
CA TRP A 212 -6.01 17.56 0.70
C TRP A 212 -6.77 17.49 -0.61
N HIS A 213 -6.12 16.98 -1.66
CA HIS A 213 -6.68 16.94 -3.00
C HIS A 213 -7.18 15.52 -3.36
N PRO A 214 -8.50 15.31 -3.62
CA PRO A 214 -9.05 13.97 -3.82
C PRO A 214 -8.50 13.19 -5.00
N HIS A 215 -8.24 13.86 -6.14
CA HIS A 215 -7.67 13.20 -7.31
C HIS A 215 -6.25 12.69 -7.03
N HIS A 216 -5.37 13.57 -6.54
CA HIS A 216 -4.01 13.25 -6.10
C HIS A 216 -3.96 12.09 -5.10
N ILE A 217 -4.80 12.07 -4.07
CA ILE A 217 -4.86 10.96 -3.11
C ILE A 217 -5.29 9.66 -3.81
N ALA A 218 -6.35 9.69 -4.62
CA ALA A 218 -6.80 8.51 -5.35
C ALA A 218 -5.72 7.97 -6.31
N GLU A 219 -5.00 8.88 -6.98
CA GLU A 219 -3.89 8.57 -7.88
C GLU A 219 -2.73 7.93 -7.12
N ARG A 220 -2.24 8.55 -6.04
CA ARG A 220 -1.14 8.03 -5.21
C ARG A 220 -1.41 6.62 -4.69
N TYR A 221 -2.60 6.38 -4.17
CA TYR A 221 -3.01 5.06 -3.70
C TYR A 221 -3.09 4.04 -4.85
N GLY A 222 -3.60 4.44 -6.02
CA GLY A 222 -3.60 3.57 -7.20
C GLY A 222 -2.19 3.23 -7.67
N LEU A 223 -1.29 4.21 -7.77
CA LEU A 223 0.09 3.99 -8.15
C LEU A 223 0.82 3.08 -7.16
N PHE A 224 0.56 3.25 -5.85
CA PHE A 224 1.09 2.33 -4.85
C PHE A 224 0.50 0.92 -4.98
N THR A 225 -0.80 0.76 -5.29
CA THR A 225 -1.38 -0.56 -5.61
C THR A 225 -0.66 -1.22 -6.79
N LEU A 226 -0.36 -0.48 -7.86
CA LEU A 226 0.38 -1.03 -9.02
C LEU A 226 1.75 -1.54 -8.62
N ILE A 227 2.46 -0.74 -7.83
CA ILE A 227 3.81 -1.07 -7.35
C ILE A 227 3.76 -2.34 -6.48
N VAL A 228 2.80 -2.44 -5.55
CA VAL A 228 2.62 -3.61 -4.69
C VAL A 228 2.22 -4.86 -5.50
N LEU A 229 1.34 -4.72 -6.50
CA LEU A 229 1.03 -5.83 -7.43
C LEU A 229 2.26 -6.25 -8.25
N GLY A 230 3.20 -5.33 -8.50
CA GLY A 230 4.49 -5.63 -9.10
C GLY A 230 5.29 -6.69 -8.34
N GLU A 231 5.23 -6.71 -7.01
CA GLU A 231 5.86 -7.76 -6.18
C GLU A 231 5.22 -9.14 -6.44
N THR A 232 3.92 -9.19 -6.73
CA THR A 232 3.24 -10.45 -7.11
C THR A 232 3.75 -10.96 -8.47
N VAL A 233 4.02 -10.05 -9.41
CA VAL A 233 4.61 -10.40 -10.71
C VAL A 233 6.07 -10.88 -10.55
N ALA A 234 6.84 -10.27 -9.65
CA ALA A 234 8.18 -10.73 -9.30
C ALA A 234 8.16 -12.15 -8.74
N ALA A 235 7.26 -12.46 -7.79
CA ALA A 235 7.06 -13.81 -7.25
C ALA A 235 6.68 -14.82 -8.36
N ALA A 236 5.79 -14.44 -9.28
CA ALA A 236 5.44 -15.29 -10.43
C ALA A 236 6.63 -15.53 -11.38
N THR A 237 7.57 -14.58 -11.49
CA THR A 237 8.80 -14.75 -12.28
C THR A 237 9.73 -15.77 -11.63
N VAL A 238 9.88 -15.74 -10.30
CA VAL A 238 10.63 -16.75 -9.54
C VAL A 238 10.02 -18.15 -9.71
N ALA A 239 8.69 -18.24 -9.78
CA ALA A 239 7.98 -19.48 -10.09
C ALA A 239 8.42 -20.05 -11.45
N VAL A 240 8.47 -19.20 -12.48
CA VAL A 240 8.89 -19.60 -13.84
C VAL A 240 10.36 -20.00 -13.87
N GLN A 241 11.24 -19.26 -13.19
CA GLN A 241 12.66 -19.62 -13.08
C GLN A 241 12.83 -21.01 -12.44
N SER A 242 12.15 -21.25 -11.32
CA SER A 242 12.16 -22.55 -10.64
C SER A 242 11.65 -23.67 -11.56
N ALA A 243 10.66 -23.39 -12.41
CA ALA A 243 10.13 -24.36 -13.36
C ALA A 243 11.11 -24.72 -14.48
N VAL A 244 11.91 -23.74 -14.93
CA VAL A 244 12.97 -23.97 -15.92
C VAL A 244 14.12 -24.77 -15.32
N ASP A 245 14.49 -24.49 -14.08
CA ASP A 245 15.58 -25.20 -13.41
C ASP A 245 15.15 -26.64 -13.04
N GLU A 246 13.93 -26.81 -12.55
CA GLU A 246 13.38 -28.09 -12.10
C GLU A 246 12.48 -28.74 -13.16
N HIS A 247 13.11 -29.34 -14.17
CA HIS A 247 12.44 -29.91 -15.36
C HIS A 247 11.38 -30.98 -15.02
N GLU A 248 11.51 -31.65 -13.88
CA GLU A 248 10.58 -32.71 -13.44
C GLU A 248 9.24 -32.15 -12.92
N GLU A 249 9.20 -30.89 -12.46
CA GLU A 249 8.02 -30.26 -11.83
C GLU A 249 7.30 -29.24 -12.74
N LEU A 250 7.71 -29.11 -14.00
CA LEU A 250 7.12 -28.20 -15.00
C LEU A 250 5.58 -28.28 -15.05
N GLY A 251 5.04 -29.50 -15.01
CA GLY A 251 3.60 -29.75 -15.08
C GLY A 251 2.81 -29.20 -13.89
N ARG A 252 3.45 -28.99 -12.74
CA ARG A 252 2.82 -28.47 -11.52
C ARG A 252 3.13 -26.99 -11.30
N LEU A 253 4.31 -26.52 -11.69
CA LEU A 253 4.72 -25.12 -11.56
C LEU A 253 4.03 -24.18 -12.56
N VAL A 254 3.80 -24.63 -13.81
CA VAL A 254 3.11 -23.83 -14.83
C VAL A 254 1.69 -23.43 -14.40
N PRO A 255 0.84 -24.34 -13.88
CA PRO A 255 -0.45 -23.98 -13.28
C PRO A 255 -0.38 -22.93 -12.17
N VAL A 256 0.61 -23.02 -11.27
CA VAL A 256 0.79 -22.04 -10.18
C VAL A 256 1.12 -20.67 -10.74
N ALA A 257 2.06 -20.60 -11.70
CA ALA A 257 2.44 -19.35 -12.36
C ALA A 257 1.27 -18.71 -13.13
N ILE A 258 0.54 -19.49 -13.92
CA ILE A 258 -0.65 -19.01 -14.66
C ILE A 258 -1.73 -18.54 -13.68
N GLY A 259 -2.01 -19.31 -12.64
CA GLY A 259 -2.97 -18.95 -11.60
C GLY A 259 -2.62 -17.62 -10.92
N GLY A 260 -1.35 -17.47 -10.51
CA GLY A 260 -0.84 -16.24 -9.91
C GLY A 260 -0.95 -15.02 -10.84
N LEU A 261 -0.59 -15.16 -12.11
CA LEU A 261 -0.74 -14.09 -13.11
C LEU A 261 -2.21 -13.69 -13.32
N LEU A 262 -3.12 -14.67 -13.42
CA LEU A 262 -4.56 -14.40 -13.53
C LEU A 262 -5.10 -13.67 -12.30
N ILE A 263 -4.68 -14.05 -11.09
CA ILE A 263 -5.03 -13.34 -9.86
C ILE A 263 -4.51 -11.90 -9.91
N CYS A 264 -3.25 -11.69 -10.29
CA CYS A 264 -2.64 -10.36 -10.38
C CYS A 264 -3.37 -9.46 -11.40
N PHE A 265 -3.64 -9.96 -12.61
CA PHE A 265 -4.35 -9.21 -13.65
C PHE A 265 -5.80 -8.91 -13.25
N ALA A 266 -6.49 -9.86 -12.62
CA ALA A 266 -7.83 -9.61 -12.11
C ALA A 266 -7.83 -8.59 -10.96
N ALA A 267 -6.87 -8.67 -10.04
CA ALA A 267 -6.72 -7.73 -8.92
C ALA A 267 -6.49 -6.29 -9.42
N TRP A 268 -5.64 -6.13 -10.44
CA TRP A 268 -5.45 -4.87 -11.16
C TRP A 268 -6.76 -4.38 -11.79
N TRP A 269 -7.38 -5.21 -12.62
CA TRP A 269 -8.57 -4.84 -13.38
C TRP A 269 -9.72 -4.42 -12.46
N ILE A 270 -9.95 -5.18 -11.39
CA ILE A 270 -11.03 -4.92 -10.42
C ILE A 270 -10.78 -3.61 -9.68
N TYR A 271 -9.53 -3.31 -9.30
CA TYR A 271 -9.20 -2.09 -8.56
C TYR A 271 -9.40 -0.83 -9.42
N PHE A 272 -8.96 -0.87 -10.69
CA PHE A 272 -8.99 0.27 -11.60
C PHE A 272 -10.26 0.38 -12.46
N ALA A 273 -11.22 -0.54 -12.31
CA ALA A 273 -12.43 -0.56 -13.14
C ALA A 273 -13.26 0.74 -13.10
N ARG A 274 -13.21 1.51 -12.01
CA ARG A 274 -13.94 2.78 -11.87
C ARG A 274 -13.10 3.82 -11.11
N PRO A 275 -13.14 5.10 -11.50
CA PRO A 275 -12.48 6.17 -10.77
C PRO A 275 -13.15 6.38 -9.41
N VAL A 276 -12.38 6.32 -8.31
CA VAL A 276 -12.92 6.45 -6.94
C VAL A 276 -12.95 7.89 -6.42
N HIS A 277 -12.23 8.81 -7.04
CA HIS A 277 -12.11 10.20 -6.58
C HIS A 277 -13.48 10.91 -6.50
N GLU A 278 -14.47 10.48 -7.29
CA GLU A 278 -15.85 10.99 -7.23
C GLU A 278 -16.59 10.65 -5.92
N HIS A 279 -16.15 9.61 -5.20
CA HIS A 279 -16.70 9.17 -3.91
C HIS A 279 -16.02 9.86 -2.72
N LEU A 280 -14.82 10.41 -2.90
CA LEU A 280 -14.01 11.03 -1.85
C LEU A 280 -14.47 12.48 -1.58
N ARG A 281 -15.74 12.65 -1.19
CA ARG A 281 -16.39 13.97 -1.00
C ARG A 281 -16.28 14.51 0.42
N SER A 282 -16.00 13.66 1.41
CA SER A 282 -15.91 14.03 2.82
C SER A 282 -14.73 13.36 3.53
N ASN A 283 -14.22 13.97 4.59
CA ASN A 283 -13.10 13.41 5.35
C ASN A 283 -13.46 12.07 6.01
N ARG A 284 -14.73 11.86 6.43
CA ARG A 284 -15.16 10.57 6.97
C ARG A 284 -15.04 9.45 5.94
N GLN A 285 -15.48 9.69 4.70
CA GLN A 285 -15.32 8.73 3.61
C GLN A 285 -13.85 8.54 3.27
N ALA A 286 -13.08 9.62 3.23
CA ALA A 286 -11.68 9.58 2.84
C ALA A 286 -10.79 8.88 3.89
N PHE A 287 -11.07 9.02 5.19
CA PHE A 287 -10.38 8.28 6.23
C PHE A 287 -10.77 6.79 6.24
N ALA A 288 -12.06 6.46 6.15
CA ALA A 288 -12.49 5.06 6.05
C ALA A 288 -11.89 4.37 4.82
N TRP A 289 -11.87 5.08 3.69
CA TRP A 289 -11.24 4.63 2.45
C TRP A 289 -9.73 4.50 2.61
N GLY A 290 -9.04 5.54 3.06
CA GLY A 290 -7.59 5.58 3.20
C GLY A 290 -7.05 4.55 4.19
N TYR A 291 -7.73 4.35 5.33
CA TYR A 291 -7.32 3.39 6.37
C TYR A 291 -7.68 1.96 5.96
N GLY A 292 -8.80 1.77 5.27
CA GLY A 292 -9.17 0.46 4.71
C GLY A 292 -8.15 -0.08 3.70
N HIS A 293 -7.38 0.79 3.04
CA HIS A 293 -6.32 0.37 2.11
C HIS A 293 -5.14 -0.32 2.80
N TYR A 294 -5.01 -0.24 4.12
CA TYR A 294 -4.11 -1.12 4.86
C TYR A 294 -4.36 -2.59 4.48
N LEU A 295 -5.64 -3.00 4.45
CA LEU A 295 -6.04 -4.36 4.08
C LEU A 295 -5.85 -4.61 2.57
N VAL A 296 -6.11 -3.63 1.72
CA VAL A 296 -5.87 -3.77 0.26
C VAL A 296 -4.40 -4.03 -0.02
N PHE A 297 -3.50 -3.15 0.41
CA PHE A 297 -2.08 -3.29 0.15
C PHE A 297 -1.49 -4.51 0.86
N GLY A 298 -1.87 -4.74 2.13
CA GLY A 298 -1.37 -5.85 2.92
C GLY A 298 -1.78 -7.21 2.34
N SER A 299 -3.01 -7.32 1.84
CA SER A 299 -3.47 -8.51 1.14
C SER A 299 -2.82 -8.67 -0.24
N ALA A 300 -2.67 -7.60 -1.02
CA ALA A 300 -2.02 -7.65 -2.33
C ALA A 300 -0.56 -8.12 -2.25
N ALA A 301 0.21 -7.58 -1.31
CA ALA A 301 1.58 -8.06 -1.05
C ALA A 301 1.61 -9.52 -0.56
N ALA A 302 0.64 -9.90 0.29
CA ALA A 302 0.53 -11.27 0.79
C ALA A 302 0.14 -12.29 -0.29
N ILE A 303 -0.52 -11.88 -1.39
CA ILE A 303 -0.74 -12.75 -2.55
C ILE A 303 0.62 -13.16 -3.17
N GLY A 304 1.54 -12.21 -3.33
CA GLY A 304 2.90 -12.49 -3.82
C GLY A 304 3.66 -13.44 -2.90
N ALA A 305 3.66 -13.16 -1.59
CA ALA A 305 4.25 -14.06 -0.58
C ALA A 305 3.62 -15.47 -0.62
N GLY A 306 2.30 -15.55 -0.80
CA GLY A 306 1.59 -16.82 -0.95
C GLY A 306 2.02 -17.60 -2.19
N LEU A 307 2.25 -16.91 -3.32
CA LEU A 307 2.73 -17.55 -4.54
C LEU A 307 4.13 -18.14 -4.36
N GLU A 308 5.02 -17.47 -3.64
CA GLU A 308 6.34 -18.02 -3.29
C GLU A 308 6.18 -19.33 -2.50
N VAL A 309 5.32 -19.35 -1.47
CA VAL A 309 5.03 -20.57 -0.69
C VAL A 309 4.44 -21.69 -1.56
N ALA A 310 3.54 -21.37 -2.49
CA ALA A 310 2.94 -22.35 -3.40
C ALA A 310 3.97 -22.96 -4.37
N VAL A 311 4.94 -22.16 -4.83
CA VAL A 311 6.09 -22.64 -5.61
C VAL A 311 6.97 -23.55 -4.77
N GLU A 312 7.40 -23.11 -3.59
CA GLU A 312 8.23 -23.92 -2.68
C GLU A 312 7.58 -25.26 -2.29
N SER A 313 6.26 -25.25 -2.08
CA SER A 313 5.50 -26.48 -1.81
C SER A 313 5.46 -27.42 -3.00
N THR A 314 5.48 -26.91 -4.22
CA THR A 314 5.44 -27.72 -5.45
C THR A 314 6.76 -28.44 -5.66
N VAL A 315 7.88 -27.77 -5.37
CA VAL A 315 9.24 -28.33 -5.45
C VAL A 315 9.68 -29.08 -4.17
N HIS A 316 8.71 -29.44 -3.32
CA HIS A 316 8.94 -30.19 -2.06
C HIS A 316 9.90 -29.53 -1.06
N LYS A 317 10.02 -28.19 -1.08
CA LYS A 317 10.86 -27.41 -0.16
C LYS A 317 10.08 -26.82 1.01
N ALA A 318 8.75 -26.76 0.94
CA ALA A 318 7.92 -26.30 2.06
C ALA A 318 7.57 -27.45 3.03
N GLU A 319 7.50 -27.16 4.33
CA GLU A 319 7.19 -28.13 5.39
C GLU A 319 5.67 -28.28 5.64
N ILE A 320 4.84 -27.76 4.73
CA ILE A 320 3.39 -27.68 4.86
C ILE A 320 2.67 -28.49 3.78
N SER A 321 1.41 -28.85 4.04
CA SER A 321 0.57 -29.52 3.04
C SER A 321 0.28 -28.61 1.83
N GLU A 322 0.06 -29.19 0.65
CA GLU A 322 -0.34 -28.41 -0.55
C GLU A 322 -1.61 -27.57 -0.33
N ARG A 323 -2.54 -28.05 0.50
CA ARG A 323 -3.75 -27.29 0.86
C ARG A 323 -3.41 -26.04 1.65
N ALA A 324 -2.48 -26.15 2.60
CA ALA A 324 -1.99 -25.01 3.36
C ALA A 324 -1.22 -24.03 2.46
N ALA A 325 -0.38 -24.52 1.55
CA ALA A 325 0.31 -23.69 0.56
C ALA A 325 -0.67 -23.01 -0.40
N THR A 326 -1.76 -23.66 -0.79
CA THR A 326 -2.81 -23.02 -1.59
C THR A 326 -3.55 -21.94 -0.78
N ALA A 327 -3.77 -22.18 0.51
CA ALA A 327 -4.41 -21.24 1.41
C ALA A 327 -3.63 -19.92 1.53
N THR A 328 -2.30 -19.95 1.46
CA THR A 328 -1.47 -18.74 1.52
C THR A 328 -1.70 -17.82 0.33
N VAL A 329 -2.23 -18.33 -0.80
CA VAL A 329 -2.63 -17.52 -1.98
C VAL A 329 -4.11 -17.15 -1.92
N THR A 330 -5.00 -18.12 -1.65
CA THR A 330 -6.45 -17.93 -1.75
C THR A 330 -7.00 -17.03 -0.64
N VAL A 331 -6.48 -17.13 0.59
CA VAL A 331 -6.91 -16.31 1.73
C VAL A 331 -6.64 -14.82 1.51
N PRO A 332 -5.40 -14.37 1.19
CA PRO A 332 -5.17 -12.96 0.89
C PRO A 332 -5.88 -12.52 -0.39
N THR A 333 -6.03 -13.37 -1.40
CA THR A 333 -6.83 -13.03 -2.60
C THR A 333 -8.29 -12.75 -2.24
N ALA A 334 -8.92 -13.59 -1.43
CA ALA A 334 -10.29 -13.38 -0.97
C ALA A 334 -10.42 -12.11 -0.10
N LEU A 335 -9.45 -11.86 0.78
CA LEU A 335 -9.38 -10.64 1.58
C LEU A 335 -9.27 -9.40 0.69
N TYR A 336 -8.43 -9.44 -0.33
CA TYR A 336 -8.29 -8.37 -1.32
C TYR A 336 -9.63 -8.08 -2.00
N LEU A 337 -10.30 -9.12 -2.53
CA LEU A 337 -11.58 -9.00 -3.23
C LEU A 337 -12.68 -8.39 -2.34
N VAL A 338 -12.81 -8.86 -1.08
CA VAL A 338 -13.79 -8.34 -0.13
C VAL A 338 -13.48 -6.89 0.24
N THR A 339 -12.21 -6.58 0.44
CA THR A 339 -11.78 -5.23 0.84
C THR A 339 -12.00 -4.23 -0.30
N VAL A 340 -11.57 -4.56 -1.53
CA VAL A 340 -11.81 -3.71 -2.71
C VAL A 340 -13.30 -3.60 -3.01
N TRP A 341 -14.09 -4.65 -2.75
CA TRP A 341 -15.55 -4.53 -2.84
C TRP A 341 -16.10 -3.51 -1.85
N PHE A 342 -15.69 -3.61 -0.58
CA PHE A 342 -16.14 -2.73 0.48
C PHE A 342 -15.70 -1.27 0.26
N LEU A 343 -14.52 -1.03 -0.28
CA LEU A 343 -13.99 0.32 -0.45
C LEU A 343 -14.36 0.95 -1.79
N HIS A 344 -14.44 0.17 -2.88
CA HIS A 344 -14.66 0.69 -4.24
C HIS A 344 -15.99 0.21 -4.83
N SER A 345 -16.12 -1.10 -5.07
CA SER A 345 -17.16 -1.63 -5.96
C SER A 345 -18.57 -1.40 -5.41
N ARG A 346 -18.78 -1.50 -4.10
CA ARG A 346 -20.13 -1.36 -3.53
C ARG A 346 -20.73 0.03 -3.70
N HIS A 347 -19.91 1.06 -3.89
CA HIS A 347 -20.34 2.44 -4.03
C HIS A 347 -20.61 2.83 -5.48
N THR A 348 -20.07 2.06 -6.43
CA THR A 348 -20.13 2.35 -7.87
C THR A 348 -21.03 1.41 -8.64
N LYS A 349 -21.12 0.13 -8.24
CA LYS A 349 -21.95 -0.88 -8.89
C LYS A 349 -23.41 -0.78 -8.44
N ARG A 350 -24.35 -0.94 -9.37
CA ARG A 350 -25.79 -0.95 -9.11
C ARG A 350 -26.36 -2.34 -9.44
N GLY A 351 -27.43 -2.74 -8.75
CA GLY A 351 -28.06 -4.06 -8.95
C GLY A 351 -27.44 -5.20 -8.14
N ALA A 352 -28.29 -6.17 -7.76
CA ALA A 352 -27.93 -7.27 -6.87
C ALA A 352 -26.81 -8.16 -7.44
N VAL A 353 -26.84 -8.43 -8.75
CA VAL A 353 -25.83 -9.25 -9.43
C VAL A 353 -24.45 -8.59 -9.37
N ALA A 354 -24.34 -7.32 -9.77
CA ALA A 354 -23.07 -6.60 -9.78
C ALA A 354 -22.46 -6.47 -8.36
N GLN A 355 -23.31 -6.33 -7.35
CA GLN A 355 -22.93 -6.27 -5.94
C GLN A 355 -22.47 -7.62 -5.37
N ALA A 356 -23.09 -8.72 -5.81
CA ALA A 356 -22.77 -10.07 -5.32
C ALA A 356 -21.49 -10.65 -5.93
N LEU A 357 -21.05 -10.18 -7.11
CA LEU A 357 -19.91 -10.76 -7.84
C LEU A 357 -18.63 -10.87 -6.99
N ALA A 358 -18.23 -9.80 -6.30
CA ALA A 358 -16.97 -9.80 -5.55
C ALA A 358 -17.02 -10.64 -4.26
N PRO A 359 -18.05 -10.54 -3.40
CA PRO A 359 -18.20 -11.45 -2.26
C PRO A 359 -18.35 -12.92 -2.66
N ALA A 360 -19.16 -13.23 -3.68
CA ALA A 360 -19.31 -14.60 -4.17
C ALA A 360 -17.99 -15.14 -4.74
N GLY A 361 -17.29 -14.31 -5.50
CA GLY A 361 -15.95 -14.59 -5.99
C GLY A 361 -14.94 -14.90 -4.88
N ALA A 362 -14.92 -14.11 -3.82
CA ALA A 362 -14.06 -14.35 -2.67
C ALA A 362 -14.36 -15.71 -2.00
N VAL A 363 -15.65 -16.08 -1.86
CA VAL A 363 -16.05 -17.40 -1.35
C VAL A 363 -15.58 -18.52 -2.27
N LEU A 364 -15.72 -18.38 -3.59
CA LEU A 364 -15.26 -19.37 -4.56
C LEU A 364 -13.73 -19.50 -4.55
N VAL A 365 -12.99 -18.40 -4.47
CA VAL A 365 -11.53 -18.41 -4.31
C VAL A 365 -11.12 -19.15 -3.04
N LEU A 366 -11.78 -18.91 -1.91
CA LEU A 366 -11.53 -19.67 -0.67
C LEU A 366 -11.83 -21.16 -0.85
N ALA A 367 -12.91 -21.51 -1.56
CA ALA A 367 -13.24 -22.90 -1.84
C ALA A 367 -12.18 -23.62 -2.69
N CYS A 368 -11.46 -22.91 -3.57
CA CYS A 368 -10.34 -23.46 -4.34
C CYS A 368 -9.21 -24.01 -3.45
N THR A 369 -9.09 -23.56 -2.19
CA THR A 369 -8.12 -24.10 -1.21
C THR A 369 -8.26 -25.61 -1.01
N ALA A 370 -9.49 -26.14 -1.09
CA ALA A 370 -9.76 -27.56 -0.91
C ALA A 370 -9.11 -28.44 -1.99
N LEU A 371 -8.77 -27.86 -3.14
CA LEU A 371 -8.20 -28.56 -4.29
C LEU A 371 -6.71 -28.90 -4.14
N GLY A 372 -5.99 -28.33 -3.17
CA GLY A 372 -4.52 -28.52 -3.06
C GLY A 372 -3.79 -27.89 -4.24
N GLY A 373 -2.73 -28.52 -4.76
CA GLY A 373 -1.88 -27.96 -5.83
C GLY A 373 -2.62 -27.27 -7.00
N PRO A 374 -3.66 -27.86 -7.61
CA PRO A 374 -4.45 -27.21 -8.67
C PRO A 374 -5.25 -25.98 -8.25
N GLY A 375 -5.37 -25.72 -6.95
CA GLY A 375 -6.22 -24.68 -6.37
C GLY A 375 -5.79 -23.26 -6.73
N VAL A 376 -4.50 -23.00 -6.92
CA VAL A 376 -3.99 -21.69 -7.34
C VAL A 376 -4.48 -21.34 -8.75
N LEU A 377 -4.40 -22.29 -9.70
CA LEU A 377 -4.93 -22.11 -11.04
C LEU A 377 -6.45 -21.92 -11.01
N ALA A 378 -7.16 -22.75 -10.24
CA ALA A 378 -8.62 -22.63 -10.10
C ALA A 378 -9.03 -21.26 -9.56
N ALA A 379 -8.31 -20.73 -8.55
CA ALA A 379 -8.55 -19.40 -8.02
C ALA A 379 -8.30 -18.30 -9.07
N GLY A 380 -7.23 -18.42 -9.86
CA GLY A 380 -6.96 -17.52 -10.99
C GLY A 380 -8.07 -17.54 -12.04
N LEU A 381 -8.58 -18.72 -12.40
CA LEU A 381 -9.70 -18.86 -13.32
C LEU A 381 -10.99 -18.25 -12.76
N VAL A 382 -11.29 -18.44 -11.46
CA VAL A 382 -12.42 -17.78 -10.79
C VAL A 382 -12.28 -16.26 -10.89
N CYS A 383 -11.12 -15.71 -10.57
CA CYS A 383 -10.84 -14.28 -10.67
C CYS A 383 -11.03 -13.75 -12.10
N ALA A 384 -10.55 -14.48 -13.12
CA ALA A 384 -10.75 -14.12 -14.53
C ALA A 384 -12.24 -14.15 -14.94
N LEU A 385 -12.98 -15.18 -14.52
CA LEU A 385 -14.41 -15.30 -14.76
C LEU A 385 -15.20 -14.17 -14.09
N MET A 386 -14.80 -13.74 -12.89
CA MET A 386 -15.41 -12.59 -12.22
C MET A 386 -15.22 -11.29 -13.02
N VAL A 387 -14.03 -11.06 -13.58
CA VAL A 387 -13.76 -9.91 -14.44
C VAL A 387 -14.65 -9.97 -15.69
N ALA A 388 -14.69 -11.12 -16.37
CA ALA A 388 -15.54 -11.31 -17.55
C ALA A 388 -17.03 -11.09 -17.23
N ALA A 389 -17.52 -11.65 -16.13
CA ALA A 389 -18.90 -11.43 -15.67
C ALA A 389 -19.17 -9.96 -15.35
N GLY A 390 -18.23 -9.27 -14.70
CA GLY A 390 -18.33 -7.84 -14.43
C GLY A 390 -18.43 -6.99 -15.70
N VAL A 391 -17.64 -7.29 -16.72
CA VAL A 391 -17.69 -6.64 -18.04
C VAL A 391 -19.04 -6.89 -18.72
N LEU A 392 -19.53 -8.13 -18.70
CA LEU A 392 -20.83 -8.49 -19.29
C LEU A 392 -21.98 -7.76 -18.62
N VAL A 393 -22.02 -7.72 -17.29
CA VAL A 393 -23.05 -7.00 -16.53
C VAL A 393 -23.01 -5.51 -16.89
N HIS A 394 -21.84 -4.90 -16.91
CA HIS A 394 -21.70 -3.49 -17.28
C HIS A 394 -22.18 -3.19 -18.71
N SER A 395 -21.87 -4.08 -19.66
CA SER A 395 -22.31 -3.93 -21.06
C SER A 395 -23.82 -4.02 -21.25
N ARG A 396 -24.52 -4.75 -20.37
CA ARG A 396 -25.97 -4.87 -20.39
C ARG A 396 -26.64 -3.62 -19.83
N GLU A 397 -26.11 -3.10 -18.72
CA GLU A 397 -26.60 -1.88 -18.09
C GLU A 397 -26.48 -0.66 -19.02
N SER A 398 -25.37 -0.53 -19.75
CA SER A 398 -25.17 0.56 -20.70
C SER A 398 -26.09 0.50 -21.92
N ARG A 399 -26.49 -0.70 -22.36
CA ARG A 399 -27.47 -0.89 -23.44
C ARG A 399 -28.90 -0.59 -23.03
N THR A 400 -29.24 -0.73 -21.75
CA THR A 400 -30.58 -0.42 -21.23
C THR A 400 -30.79 1.05 -20.87
N SER A 401 -29.72 1.85 -20.83
CA SER A 401 -29.76 3.28 -20.53
C SER A 401 -29.80 4.18 -21.79
N VAL A 402 -29.77 3.58 -22.98
CA VAL A 402 -30.02 4.22 -24.28
C VAL A 402 -31.41 3.82 -24.72
#